data_AF-A0A367M4K9-F1
#
_entry.id   AF-A0A367M4K9-F1
#
_cell.length_a   1.000
_cell.length_b   1.000
_cell.length_c   1.000
_cell.angle_alpha   90.00
_cell.angle_beta   90.00
_cell.angle_gamma   90.00
#
_symmetry.space_group_name_H-M   'P 1'
#
loop_
_entity.id
_entity.type
_entity.pdbx_description
1 polymer ?
#
loop_
_entity_poly.entity_id
_entity_poly.type
_entity_poly.pdbx_seq_one_letter_code
_entity_poly.pdbx_strand_id
1 'polypeptide(L)'
;MTRLLLLSLCLLVLAPLPAAARITGQPDNWHREQPETRDLASIRRAGVLKVLVNQSRNSSGEVKGEPIGVEYRRLRAFEQYLNSRSPSARNLTLKLIPKPKDQLLAALQRGEGDLVAPGELLPAHDGLQVSPSAPVRADVPLVLVARKGNRRYTRLEQLSGRPLPLPAGRAAAGAIALVNQRLAHR
;
A
#
# COMPACT_ATOMS: atom_id res chain seq x y z
N MET A 1 -54.86 -27.84 -24.79
CA MET A 1 -54.60 -26.44 -24.39
C MET A 1 -53.71 -26.31 -23.14
N THR A 2 -53.75 -27.25 -22.20
CA THR A 2 -52.92 -27.25 -20.97
C THR A 2 -51.41 -27.36 -21.22
N ARG A 3 -50.97 -28.11 -22.23
CA ARG A 3 -49.53 -28.24 -22.56
C ARG A 3 -48.90 -26.97 -23.13
N LEU A 4 -49.65 -26.20 -23.93
CA LEU A 4 -49.18 -24.91 -24.43
C LEU A 4 -49.06 -23.89 -23.29
N LEU A 5 -49.99 -23.95 -22.33
CA LEU A 5 -50.04 -23.07 -21.17
C LEU A 5 -48.86 -23.33 -20.21
N LEU A 6 -48.48 -24.60 -20.02
CA LEU A 6 -47.29 -25.02 -19.28
C LEU A 6 -46.00 -24.56 -19.97
N LEU A 7 -45.93 -24.64 -21.30
CA LEU A 7 -44.76 -24.20 -22.06
C LEU A 7 -44.58 -22.68 -21.99
N SER A 8 -45.67 -21.91 -22.12
CA SER A 8 -45.63 -20.45 -21.95
C SER A 8 -45.23 -20.03 -20.54
N LEU A 9 -45.67 -20.77 -19.51
CA LEU A 9 -45.30 -20.51 -18.12
C LEU A 9 -43.81 -20.80 -17.87
N CYS A 10 -43.29 -21.89 -18.46
CA CYS A 10 -41.86 -22.22 -18.38
C CYS A 10 -40.98 -21.15 -19.06
N LEU A 11 -41.39 -20.65 -20.24
CA LEU A 11 -40.68 -19.58 -20.95
C LEU A 11 -40.69 -18.25 -20.19
N LEU A 12 -41.74 -17.95 -19.42
CA LEU A 12 -41.80 -16.74 -18.60
C LEU A 12 -40.83 -16.79 -17.40
N VAL A 13 -40.60 -17.98 -16.83
CA VAL A 13 -39.68 -18.19 -15.70
C VAL A 13 -38.21 -18.10 -16.14
N LEU A 14 -37.92 -18.37 -17.41
CA LEU A 14 -36.57 -18.29 -18.00
C LEU A 14 -36.20 -16.90 -18.54
N ALA A 15 -37.09 -15.91 -18.43
CA ALA A 15 -36.78 -14.54 -18.86
C ALA A 15 -35.73 -13.89 -17.93
N PRO A 16 -34.65 -13.29 -18.47
CA PRO A 16 -33.62 -12.66 -17.67
C PRO A 16 -34.19 -11.40 -17.01
N LEU A 17 -34.51 -11.49 -15.73
CA LEU A 17 -34.85 -10.31 -14.93
C LEU A 17 -33.61 -9.41 -14.84
N PRO A 18 -33.72 -8.09 -15.05
CA PRO A 18 -32.60 -7.19 -14.86
C PRO A 18 -32.20 -7.21 -13.39
N ALA A 19 -31.08 -7.85 -13.09
CA ALA A 19 -30.46 -7.78 -11.77
C ALA A 19 -29.84 -6.38 -11.62
N ALA A 20 -30.63 -5.43 -11.11
CA ALA A 20 -30.10 -4.15 -10.68
C ALA A 20 -29.28 -4.37 -9.41
N ALA A 21 -27.96 -4.49 -9.54
CA ALA A 21 -27.06 -4.44 -8.40
C ALA A 21 -27.19 -3.05 -7.75
N ARG A 22 -27.99 -2.96 -6.69
CA ARG A 22 -28.01 -1.77 -5.83
C ARG A 22 -26.70 -1.78 -5.05
N ILE A 23 -25.81 -0.86 -5.38
CA ILE A 23 -24.64 -0.56 -4.57
C ILE A 23 -25.17 -0.02 -3.24
N THR A 24 -25.26 -0.87 -2.21
CA THR A 24 -25.68 -0.51 -0.84
C THR A 24 -24.56 0.18 -0.07
N GLY A 25 -23.92 1.15 -0.72
CA GLY A 25 -22.88 1.98 -0.16
C GLY A 25 -22.92 3.30 -0.90
N GLN A 26 -23.44 4.32 -0.24
CA GLN A 26 -23.38 5.69 -0.73
C GLN A 26 -21.89 6.02 -0.96
N PRO A 27 -21.46 6.33 -2.19
CA PRO A 27 -20.11 6.82 -2.39
C PRO A 27 -20.09 8.29 -1.97
N ASP A 28 -19.91 8.51 -0.66
CA ASP A 28 -19.77 9.82 -0.02
C ASP A 28 -18.47 10.49 -0.45
N ASN A 29 -18.34 10.94 -1.71
CA ASN A 29 -17.32 11.90 -2.22
C ASN A 29 -17.11 11.91 -3.75
N TRP A 30 -18.16 11.91 -4.58
CA TRP A 30 -17.98 12.16 -6.03
C TRP A 30 -17.65 13.61 -6.41
N HIS A 31 -17.57 14.53 -5.44
CA HIS A 31 -16.89 15.80 -5.62
C HIS A 31 -15.39 15.57 -5.41
N ARG A 32 -14.71 15.01 -6.41
CA ARG A 32 -13.25 14.95 -6.42
C ARG A 32 -12.73 16.34 -6.77
N GLU A 33 -12.72 17.24 -5.79
CA GLU A 33 -11.74 18.31 -5.79
C GLU A 33 -10.38 17.67 -6.08
N GLN A 34 -9.62 18.27 -7.00
CA GLN A 34 -8.26 17.80 -7.28
C GLN A 34 -7.53 17.65 -5.94
N PRO A 35 -6.80 16.55 -5.70
CA PRO A 35 -6.15 16.34 -4.42
C PRO A 35 -5.26 17.54 -4.10
N GLU A 36 -5.70 18.36 -3.14
CA GLU A 36 -4.98 19.57 -2.77
C GLU A 36 -3.67 19.14 -2.11
N THR A 37 -2.55 19.55 -2.72
CA THR A 37 -1.24 19.33 -2.11
C THR A 37 -1.13 20.28 -0.92
N ARG A 38 -1.10 19.72 0.29
CA ARG A 38 -1.03 20.50 1.52
C ARG A 38 0.41 20.68 1.96
N ASP A 39 0.80 21.92 2.19
CA ASP A 39 2.07 22.24 2.84
C ASP A 39 1.98 22.10 4.38
N LEU A 40 3.11 22.22 5.07
CA LEU A 40 3.15 22.09 6.52
C LEU A 40 2.30 23.16 7.23
N ALA A 41 2.20 24.38 6.68
CA ALA A 41 1.41 25.44 7.27
C ALA A 41 -0.10 25.13 7.21
N SER A 42 -0.59 24.65 6.07
CA SER A 42 -1.96 24.14 5.89
C SER A 42 -2.24 22.95 6.81
N ILE A 43 -1.31 21.98 6.88
CA ILE A 43 -1.40 20.83 7.77
C ILE A 43 -1.51 21.26 9.24
N ARG A 44 -0.73 22.26 9.69
CA ARG A 44 -0.81 22.81 11.05
C ARG A 44 -2.13 23.52 11.33
N ARG A 45 -2.66 24.27 10.37
CA ARG A 45 -3.99 24.90 10.49
C ARG A 45 -5.08 23.83 10.67
N ALA A 46 -5.01 22.75 9.90
CA ALA A 46 -5.90 21.59 10.04
C ALA A 46 -5.65 20.76 11.31
N GLY A 47 -4.46 20.87 11.91
CA GLY A 47 -4.06 20.14 13.12
C GLY A 47 -3.73 18.66 12.90
N VAL A 48 -3.78 18.17 11.65
CA VAL A 48 -3.58 16.75 11.33
C VAL A 48 -2.76 16.51 10.07
N LEU A 49 -1.70 15.73 10.23
CA LEU A 49 -0.89 15.16 9.16
C LEU A 49 -1.35 13.72 8.89
N LYS A 50 -1.89 13.45 7.71
CA LYS A 50 -2.33 12.12 7.30
C LYS A 50 -1.14 11.36 6.70
N VAL A 51 -0.75 10.26 7.33
CA VAL A 51 0.39 9.45 6.88
C VAL A 51 -0.10 8.07 6.45
N LEU A 52 0.09 7.75 5.19
CA LEU A 52 -0.15 6.42 4.63
C LEU A 52 0.99 5.49 5.06
N VAL A 53 0.66 4.39 5.72
CA VAL A 53 1.64 3.46 6.29
C VAL A 53 1.44 2.04 5.77
N ASN A 54 2.54 1.32 5.56
CA ASN A 54 2.49 -0.07 5.11
C ASN A 54 1.92 -0.97 6.22
N GLN A 55 0.77 -1.59 5.97
CA GLN A 55 0.14 -2.50 6.91
C GLN A 55 0.93 -3.81 7.05
N SER A 56 1.77 -3.88 8.08
CA SER A 56 2.52 -5.09 8.43
C SER A 56 3.04 -5.04 9.86
N ARG A 57 3.29 -6.21 10.47
CA ARG A 57 3.85 -6.30 11.83
C ARG A 57 5.19 -5.57 11.99
N ASN A 58 6.00 -5.48 10.93
CA ASN A 58 7.29 -4.80 10.97
C ASN A 58 7.18 -3.28 10.84
N SER A 59 6.27 -2.78 9.99
CA SER A 59 6.13 -1.36 9.69
C SER A 59 5.18 -0.66 10.64
N SER A 60 3.90 -1.01 10.56
CA SER A 60 2.82 -0.47 11.37
C SER A 60 1.72 -1.51 11.49
N GLY A 61 1.45 -1.95 12.70
CA GLY A 61 0.39 -2.89 13.02
C GLY A 61 0.02 -2.80 14.49
N GLU A 62 -0.87 -3.68 14.94
CA GLU A 62 -1.33 -3.73 16.31
C GLU A 62 -1.27 -5.16 16.84
N VAL A 63 -0.90 -5.31 18.11
CA VAL A 63 -0.94 -6.59 18.82
C VAL A 63 -1.60 -6.35 20.17
N LYS A 64 -2.75 -6.99 20.40
CA LYS A 64 -3.57 -6.81 21.62
C LYS A 64 -3.96 -5.34 21.87
N GLY A 65 -4.23 -4.58 20.81
CA GLY A 65 -4.55 -3.16 20.88
C GLY A 65 -3.35 -2.22 21.02
N GLU A 66 -2.14 -2.76 21.21
CA GLU A 66 -0.93 -1.96 21.29
C GLU A 66 -0.31 -1.74 19.90
N PRO A 67 -0.05 -0.48 19.51
CA PRO A 67 0.58 -0.18 18.24
C PRO A 67 2.05 -0.63 18.24
N ILE A 68 2.42 -1.37 17.19
CA ILE A 68 3.76 -1.90 16.98
C ILE A 68 4.31 -1.49 15.61
N GLY A 69 5.62 -1.68 15.45
CA GLY A 69 6.32 -1.50 14.19
C GLY A 69 7.30 -0.33 14.19
N VAL A 70 8.26 -0.41 13.28
CA VAL A 70 9.36 0.54 13.15
C VAL A 70 8.86 1.90 12.67
N GLU A 71 7.97 1.91 11.66
CA GLU A 71 7.43 3.15 11.11
C GLU A 71 6.52 3.85 12.11
N TYR A 72 5.73 3.09 12.90
CA TYR A 72 4.96 3.68 13.99
C TYR A 72 5.86 4.48 14.95
N ARG A 73 6.95 3.87 15.44
CA ARG A 73 7.88 4.54 16.38
C ARG A 73 8.56 5.75 15.75
N ARG A 74 8.99 5.65 14.49
CA ARG A 74 9.59 6.76 13.74
C ARG A 74 8.61 7.93 13.60
N LEU A 75 7.35 7.64 13.25
CA LEU A 75 6.33 8.65 13.07
C LEU A 75 5.93 9.32 14.39
N ARG A 76 5.89 8.58 15.51
CA ARG A 76 5.73 9.18 16.85
C ARG A 76 6.87 10.16 17.17
N ALA A 77 8.11 9.80 16.88
CA ALA A 77 9.24 10.71 17.05
C ALA A 77 9.17 11.91 16.09
N PHE A 78 8.69 11.70 14.87
CA PHE A 78 8.51 12.77 13.89
C PHE A 78 7.42 13.78 14.30
N GLU A 79 6.31 13.32 14.88
CA GLU A 79 5.29 14.19 15.49
C GLU A 79 5.89 15.10 16.56
N GLN A 80 6.66 14.52 17.48
CA GLN A 80 7.35 15.26 18.55
C GLN A 80 8.37 16.26 17.97
N TYR A 81 9.11 15.86 16.95
CA TYR A 81 10.04 16.75 16.24
C TYR A 81 9.31 17.94 15.61
N LEU A 82 8.21 17.69 14.89
CA LEU A 82 7.44 18.77 14.26
C LEU A 82 6.91 19.75 15.31
N ASN A 83 6.37 19.26 16.43
CA ASN A 83 5.81 20.13 17.46
C ASN A 83 6.90 20.89 18.25
N SER A 84 8.05 20.27 18.54
CA SER A 84 9.15 20.95 19.24
C SER A 84 9.83 22.05 18.41
N ARG A 85 9.82 21.94 17.08
CA ARG A 85 10.39 22.95 16.16
C ARG A 85 9.51 24.18 15.94
N SER A 86 8.29 24.19 16.45
CA SER A 86 7.41 25.35 16.34
C SER A 86 6.60 25.56 17.63
N PRO A 87 7.24 25.94 18.76
CA PRO A 87 6.56 26.02 20.06
C PRO A 87 5.39 27.02 20.08
N SER A 88 5.47 28.08 19.27
CA SER A 88 4.41 29.09 19.14
C SER A 88 3.31 28.72 18.15
N ALA A 89 3.48 27.66 17.36
CA ALA A 89 2.49 27.20 16.41
C ALA A 89 1.54 26.17 17.05
N ARG A 90 0.36 25.99 16.44
CA ARG A 90 -0.55 24.91 16.82
C ARG A 90 0.16 23.55 16.65
N ASN A 91 0.10 22.73 17.70
CA ASN A 91 0.54 21.34 17.63
C ASN A 91 -0.30 20.57 16.62
N LEU A 92 0.34 19.69 15.87
CA LEU A 92 -0.32 18.75 14.97
C LEU A 92 -0.24 17.33 15.53
N THR A 93 -1.15 16.48 15.10
CA THR A 93 -1.10 15.03 15.34
C THR A 93 -0.96 14.28 14.02
N LEU A 94 -0.41 13.06 14.09
CA LEU A 94 -0.32 12.17 12.93
C LEU A 94 -1.47 11.18 12.94
N LYS A 95 -2.25 11.19 11.85
CA LYS A 95 -3.26 10.16 11.56
C LYS A 95 -2.64 9.11 10.66
N LEU A 96 -2.38 7.93 11.21
CA LEU A 96 -1.84 6.80 10.45
C LEU A 96 -2.96 6.08 9.70
N ILE A 97 -2.78 5.90 8.40
CA ILE A 97 -3.77 5.27 7.51
C ILE A 97 -3.10 4.02 6.92
N PRO A 98 -3.38 2.83 7.47
CA PRO A 98 -2.77 1.60 6.97
C PRO A 98 -3.31 1.24 5.59
N LYS A 99 -2.40 0.90 4.68
CA LYS A 99 -2.72 0.36 3.35
C LYS A 99 -1.76 -0.78 2.99
N PRO A 100 -2.18 -1.71 2.10
CA PRO A 100 -1.26 -2.60 1.43
C PRO A 100 -0.14 -1.83 0.72
N LYS A 101 1.08 -2.36 0.72
CA LYS A 101 2.26 -1.64 0.19
C LYS A 101 2.09 -1.20 -1.26
N ASP A 102 1.55 -2.09 -2.09
CA ASP A 102 1.27 -1.87 -3.51
C ASP A 102 0.20 -0.80 -3.77
N GLN A 103 -0.59 -0.42 -2.76
CA GLN A 103 -1.61 0.62 -2.86
C GLN A 103 -1.15 1.98 -2.36
N LEU A 104 -0.02 2.07 -1.64
CA LEU A 104 0.42 3.29 -0.97
C LEU A 104 0.60 4.47 -1.93
N LEU A 105 1.28 4.23 -3.05
CA LEU A 105 1.59 5.28 -4.03
C LEU A 105 0.31 5.79 -4.71
N ALA A 106 -0.56 4.87 -5.13
CA ALA A 106 -1.83 5.23 -5.74
C ALA A 106 -2.76 5.96 -4.75
N ALA A 107 -2.74 5.58 -3.47
CA ALA A 107 -3.48 6.28 -2.42
C ALA A 107 -2.95 7.70 -2.16
N LEU A 108 -1.63 7.90 -2.22
CA LEU A 108 -1.02 9.22 -2.12
C LEU A 108 -1.47 10.12 -3.27
N GLN A 109 -1.43 9.61 -4.50
CA GLN A 109 -1.86 10.34 -5.70
C GLN A 109 -3.36 10.67 -5.70
N ARG A 110 -4.17 9.89 -4.98
CA ARG A 110 -5.61 10.18 -4.76
C ARG A 110 -5.87 11.17 -3.62
N GLY A 111 -4.84 11.67 -2.93
CA GLY A 111 -4.98 12.61 -1.80
C GLY A 111 -5.45 11.95 -0.49
N GLU A 112 -5.40 10.62 -0.39
CA GLU A 112 -5.81 9.90 0.82
C GLU A 112 -4.91 10.22 2.03
N GLY A 113 -3.67 10.64 1.77
CA GLY A 113 -2.75 11.18 2.77
C GLY A 113 -1.79 12.22 2.20
N ASP A 114 -1.00 12.85 3.06
CA ASP A 114 -0.03 13.89 2.67
C ASP A 114 1.41 13.34 2.60
N LEU A 115 1.64 12.19 3.22
CA LEU A 115 2.94 11.53 3.32
C LEU A 115 2.76 10.02 3.25
N VAL A 116 3.76 9.32 2.71
CA VAL A 116 3.85 7.85 2.75
C VAL A 116 5.07 7.44 3.56
N ALA A 117 4.89 6.51 4.50
CA ALA A 117 5.95 5.83 5.24
C ALA A 117 5.88 4.32 4.95
N PRO A 118 6.60 3.84 3.93
CA PRO A 118 6.41 2.49 3.40
C PRO A 118 7.19 1.38 4.13
N GLY A 119 8.17 1.76 4.98
CA GLY A 119 9.05 0.84 5.72
C GLY A 119 10.13 0.15 4.88
N GLU A 120 10.08 0.28 3.55
CA GLU A 120 11.05 -0.23 2.58
C GLU A 120 10.94 0.58 1.29
N LEU A 121 11.90 0.42 0.37
CA LEU A 121 11.94 1.18 -0.87
C LEU A 121 10.64 0.99 -1.68
N LEU A 122 10.06 2.12 -2.10
CA LEU A 122 8.96 2.16 -3.06
C LEU A 122 9.52 2.48 -4.45
N PRO A 123 8.98 1.87 -5.51
CA PRO A 123 9.34 2.22 -6.88
C PRO A 123 8.68 3.55 -7.25
N ALA A 124 9.19 4.65 -6.69
CA ALA A 124 8.88 5.99 -7.18
C ALA A 124 9.80 6.27 -8.37
N HIS A 125 9.21 6.53 -9.53
CA HIS A 125 9.89 6.95 -10.74
C HIS A 125 9.43 8.35 -11.15
N ASP A 126 10.18 8.96 -12.06
CA ASP A 126 9.86 10.26 -12.62
C ASP A 126 8.43 10.27 -13.21
N GLY A 127 7.73 11.39 -13.01
CA GLY A 127 6.35 11.58 -13.46
C GLY A 127 5.25 11.24 -12.44
N LEU A 128 5.55 10.61 -11.30
CA LEU A 128 4.52 10.25 -10.30
C LEU A 128 4.00 11.42 -9.44
N GLN A 129 4.52 12.64 -9.61
CA GLN A 129 4.22 13.79 -8.74
C GLN A 129 4.44 13.48 -7.24
N VAL A 130 5.47 12.69 -6.95
CA VAL A 130 5.86 12.33 -5.58
C VAL A 130 7.33 12.69 -5.39
N SER A 131 7.62 13.40 -4.31
CA SER A 131 9.00 13.71 -3.91
C SER A 131 9.46 12.75 -2.82
N PRO A 132 10.51 11.94 -3.04
CA PRO A 132 11.10 11.15 -1.97
C PRO A 132 11.83 12.06 -0.97
N SER A 133 11.85 11.67 0.31
CA SER A 133 12.75 12.26 1.30
C SER A 133 14.17 11.71 1.15
N ALA A 134 15.10 12.27 1.92
CA ALA A 134 16.35 11.55 2.20
C ALA A 134 16.03 10.16 2.82
N PRO A 135 16.77 9.10 2.45
CA PRO A 135 16.53 7.77 2.99
C PRO A 135 16.95 7.71 4.46
N VAL A 136 16.10 7.09 5.30
CA VAL A 136 16.45 6.82 6.71
C VAL A 136 17.57 5.78 6.82
N ARG A 137 17.64 4.86 5.85
CA ARG A 137 18.73 3.88 5.72
C ARG A 137 18.98 3.59 4.24
N ALA A 138 20.20 3.82 3.79
CA ALA A 138 20.68 3.40 2.47
C ALA A 138 21.24 1.98 2.51
N ASP A 139 21.51 1.38 1.35
CA ASP A 139 22.27 0.13 1.21
C ASP A 139 21.73 -1.06 2.01
N VAL A 140 20.40 -1.24 2.01
CA VAL A 140 19.76 -2.38 2.68
C VAL A 140 19.95 -3.64 1.83
N PRO A 141 20.66 -4.68 2.33
CA PRO A 141 20.91 -5.89 1.55
C PRO A 141 19.64 -6.71 1.38
N LEU A 142 19.41 -7.19 0.15
CA LEU A 142 18.40 -8.20 -0.13
C LEU A 142 18.99 -9.58 0.09
N VAL A 143 18.45 -10.34 1.04
CA VAL A 143 18.94 -11.66 1.43
C VAL A 143 17.92 -12.74 1.12
N LEU A 144 18.37 -13.85 0.54
CA LEU A 144 17.55 -15.04 0.38
C LEU A 144 17.45 -15.79 1.70
N VAL A 145 16.23 -16.05 2.16
CA VAL A 145 15.98 -16.81 3.39
C VAL A 145 15.41 -18.19 3.02
N ALA A 146 15.97 -19.23 3.61
CA ALA A 146 15.51 -20.62 3.44
C ALA A 146 15.39 -21.32 4.80
N ARG A 147 14.59 -22.39 4.86
CA ARG A 147 14.47 -23.22 6.07
C ARG A 147 15.82 -23.82 6.45
N LYS A 148 16.12 -23.85 7.75
CA LYS A 148 17.31 -24.53 8.29
C LYS A 148 17.35 -25.99 7.83
N GLY A 149 18.52 -26.43 7.34
CA GLY A 149 18.71 -27.78 6.80
C GLY A 149 18.45 -27.91 5.30
N ASN A 150 17.83 -26.91 4.65
CA ASN A 150 17.72 -26.89 3.20
C ASN A 150 19.08 -26.57 2.53
N ARG A 151 19.17 -26.88 1.24
CA ARG A 151 20.30 -26.50 0.39
C ARG A 151 20.60 -25.00 0.55
N ARG A 152 21.84 -24.69 0.89
CA ARG A 152 22.36 -23.32 0.87
C ARG A 152 22.68 -22.95 -0.57
N TYR A 153 22.01 -21.92 -1.07
CA TYR A 153 22.35 -21.32 -2.35
C TYR A 153 23.48 -20.32 -2.15
N THR A 154 24.60 -20.51 -2.84
CA THR A 154 25.76 -19.62 -2.78
C THR A 154 25.88 -18.76 -4.04
N ARG A 155 25.10 -19.08 -5.08
CA ARG A 155 25.12 -18.44 -6.40
C ARG A 155 23.70 -18.31 -6.95
N LEU A 156 23.40 -17.23 -7.66
CA LEU A 156 22.05 -16.93 -8.17
C LEU A 156 21.59 -17.95 -9.23
N GLU A 157 22.52 -18.49 -10.02
CA GLU A 157 22.26 -19.48 -11.07
C GLU A 157 21.62 -20.76 -10.49
N GLN A 158 21.92 -21.08 -9.22
CA GLN A 158 21.34 -22.24 -8.54
C GLN A 158 19.84 -22.09 -8.26
N LEU A 159 19.30 -20.88 -8.42
CA LEU A 159 17.88 -20.56 -8.31
C LEU A 159 17.14 -20.70 -9.66
N SER A 160 17.85 -20.91 -10.77
CA SER A 160 17.22 -21.09 -12.08
C SER A 160 16.23 -22.26 -12.07
N GLY A 161 15.06 -22.06 -12.65
CA GLY A 161 13.96 -23.03 -12.66
C GLY A 161 13.29 -23.27 -11.30
N ARG A 162 13.64 -22.51 -10.24
CA ARG A 162 13.03 -22.67 -8.91
C ARG A 162 12.00 -21.55 -8.63
N PRO A 163 10.83 -21.89 -8.08
CA PRO A 163 9.88 -20.88 -7.64
C PRO A 163 10.40 -20.15 -6.39
N LEU A 164 10.31 -18.82 -6.40
CA LEU A 164 10.64 -17.93 -5.29
C LEU A 164 9.38 -17.11 -4.94
N PRO A 165 8.62 -17.48 -3.90
CA PRO A 165 7.44 -16.72 -3.52
C PRO A 165 7.84 -15.36 -2.95
N LEU A 166 7.29 -14.29 -3.51
CA LEU A 166 7.49 -12.91 -3.05
C LEU A 166 6.13 -12.24 -2.85
N PRO A 167 5.89 -11.57 -1.72
CA PRO A 167 4.71 -10.73 -1.59
C PRO A 167 4.72 -9.61 -2.63
N ALA A 168 3.54 -9.22 -3.12
CA ALA A 168 3.38 -8.12 -4.07
C ALA A 168 3.93 -6.80 -3.49
N GLY A 169 4.47 -5.95 -4.37
CA GLY A 169 4.97 -4.63 -4.02
C GLY A 169 6.28 -4.59 -3.21
N ARG A 170 6.90 -5.74 -2.87
CA ARG A 170 8.17 -5.77 -2.11
C ARG A 170 9.36 -5.27 -2.93
N ALA A 171 10.32 -4.65 -2.26
CA ALA A 171 11.53 -4.12 -2.91
C ALA A 171 12.34 -5.20 -3.66
N ALA A 172 12.27 -6.45 -3.18
CA ALA A 172 12.95 -7.59 -3.81
C ALA A 172 12.40 -7.97 -5.19
N ALA A 173 11.16 -7.60 -5.53
CA ALA A 173 10.52 -8.00 -6.78
C ALA A 173 11.31 -7.49 -8.00
N GLY A 174 11.71 -6.22 -8.00
CA GLY A 174 12.52 -5.64 -9.08
C GLY A 174 13.89 -6.31 -9.21
N ALA A 175 14.54 -6.59 -8.08
CA ALA A 175 15.83 -7.28 -8.08
C ALA A 175 15.72 -8.70 -8.67
N ILE A 176 14.68 -9.46 -8.30
CA ILE A 176 14.46 -10.81 -8.83
C ILE A 176 14.07 -10.79 -10.31
N ALA A 177 13.31 -9.79 -10.76
CA ALA A 177 13.05 -9.60 -12.18
C ALA A 177 14.35 -9.41 -12.99
N LEU A 178 15.28 -8.58 -12.49
CA LEU A 178 16.59 -8.40 -13.11
C LEU A 178 17.44 -9.68 -13.11
N VAL A 179 17.38 -10.47 -12.04
CA VAL A 179 18.06 -11.78 -11.97
C VAL A 179 17.49 -12.74 -13.02
N ASN A 180 16.16 -12.83 -13.13
CA ASN A 180 15.51 -13.70 -14.11
C ASN A 180 15.89 -13.31 -15.54
N GLN A 181 15.90 -12.01 -15.86
CA GLN A 181 16.35 -11.52 -17.18
C GLN A 181 17.78 -11.96 -17.48
N ARG A 182 18.71 -11.78 -16.54
CA ARG A 182 20.12 -12.20 -16.71
C ARG A 182 20.28 -13.71 -16.91
N LEU A 183 19.47 -14.52 -16.23
CA LEU A 183 19.51 -15.97 -16.36
C LEU A 183 18.87 -16.47 -17.65
N ALA A 184 17.92 -15.73 -18.23
CA ALA A 184 17.29 -16.09 -19.51
C ALA A 184 18.19 -15.86 -20.73
N HIS A 185 19.19 -14.98 -20.61
CA HIS A 185 20.16 -14.68 -21.68
C HIS A 185 21.42 -15.57 -21.65
N ARG A 186 21.47 -16.59 -20.79
CA ARG A 186 22.57 -17.54 -20.69
C ARG A 186 22.11 -18.92 -21.12
#